data_AF-I3SWN9-F1
#
_entry.id   AF-I3SWN9-F1
#
_cell.length_a   1.000
_cell.length_b   1.000
_cell.length_c   1.000
_cell.angle_alpha   90.00
_cell.angle_beta   90.00
_cell.angle_gamma   90.00
#
_symmetry.space_group_name_H-M   'P 1'
#
loop_
_entity.id
_entity.type
_entity.pdbx_description
1 polymer ?
#
loop_
_entity_poly.entity_id
_entity_poly.type
_entity_poly.pdbx_seq_one_letter_code
_entity_poly.pdbx_strand_id
1 'polypeptide(L)'
;MSHTHQINAVVKPIIFREYIGVKDIPKNLKDFPAEMINDDIEEFHFILGTLREVYSGDGKGKGEFYRTWNFNNFSPAKVAKLKKDHKNVKVVISIGGFGAENPFNPKEIESWSTKAKQSIKKLINEYQEYSKDSSSTDECHCDDIIDGIDINYEYSNCNPDGFSSCIGELIRKLKKSSKSIKLVSIAPTELLKPHYHKLYWANKDIINWVDYKFYNQTVSSADELVNLYNKLLNEYGTDVKLLPGVSTDPDSNTNMTRDVFIKGCKSLLERESLPGIFVWNANDFAMPSNEDNTPYFLEEVLQDLLTDN
;
A
#
# COMPACT_ATOMS: atom_id res chain seq x y z
N MET A 1 -12.07 -3.97 -37.15
CA MET A 1 -12.54 -4.95 -36.15
C MET A 1 -11.40 -5.18 -35.18
N SER A 2 -11.41 -4.49 -34.04
CA SER A 2 -10.40 -4.65 -33.00
C SER A 2 -10.90 -5.74 -32.05
N HIS A 3 -10.26 -6.90 -32.09
CA HIS A 3 -10.47 -7.94 -31.08
C HIS A 3 -9.65 -7.55 -29.86
N THR A 4 -10.24 -6.71 -29.00
CA THR A 4 -9.77 -6.58 -27.62
C THR A 4 -9.97 -7.94 -26.97
N HIS A 5 -8.90 -8.70 -26.81
CA HIS A 5 -8.91 -9.91 -26.00
C HIS A 5 -9.41 -9.53 -24.61
N GLN A 6 -10.56 -10.05 -24.21
CA GLN A 6 -11.02 -9.99 -22.83
C GLN A 6 -9.97 -10.71 -21.98
N ILE A 7 -9.30 -9.95 -21.12
CA ILE A 7 -8.37 -10.50 -20.14
C ILE A 7 -9.22 -10.90 -18.93
N ASN A 8 -9.58 -12.17 -18.84
CA ASN A 8 -10.18 -12.73 -17.62
C ASN A 8 -9.07 -12.89 -16.57
N ALA A 9 -8.82 -11.84 -15.80
CA ALA A 9 -7.91 -11.88 -14.66
C ALA A 9 -8.59 -12.57 -13.46
N VAL A 10 -7.81 -13.16 -12.56
CA VAL A 10 -8.34 -13.67 -11.29
C VAL A 10 -8.75 -12.48 -10.41
N VAL A 11 -10.06 -12.26 -10.26
CA VAL A 11 -10.63 -11.05 -9.63
C VAL A 11 -10.74 -11.15 -8.12
N LYS A 12 -10.69 -12.37 -7.56
CA LYS A 12 -10.95 -12.61 -6.14
C LYS A 12 -9.69 -12.93 -5.33
N PRO A 13 -9.64 -12.53 -4.04
CA PRO A 13 -10.57 -11.63 -3.37
C PRO A 13 -10.51 -10.20 -3.92
N ILE A 14 -11.67 -9.53 -3.97
CA ILE A 14 -11.76 -8.09 -4.18
C ILE A 14 -11.42 -7.42 -2.85
N ILE A 15 -10.43 -6.52 -2.86
CA ILE A 15 -9.94 -5.89 -1.63
C ILE A 15 -9.99 -4.37 -1.68
N PHE A 16 -10.02 -3.76 -0.51
CA PHE A 16 -9.85 -2.31 -0.35
C PHE A 16 -8.62 -2.05 0.51
N ARG A 17 -7.81 -1.05 0.17
CA ARG A 17 -6.61 -0.70 0.93
C ARG A 17 -6.48 0.79 1.19
N GLU A 18 -6.06 1.15 2.39
CA GLU A 18 -5.97 2.54 2.83
C GLU A 18 -4.60 2.86 3.41
N TYR A 19 -3.90 3.87 2.89
CA TYR A 19 -2.70 4.38 3.54
C TYR A 19 -3.05 5.22 4.78
N ILE A 20 -2.34 4.98 5.89
CA ILE A 20 -2.55 5.69 7.15
C ILE A 20 -1.24 5.90 7.92
N GLY A 21 -1.15 6.96 8.72
CA GLY A 21 0.03 7.33 9.51
C GLY A 21 1.14 8.01 8.70
N VAL A 22 0.91 8.22 7.40
CA VAL A 22 1.90 8.73 6.43
C VAL A 22 2.13 10.24 6.53
N LYS A 23 1.26 10.94 7.26
CA LYS A 23 1.35 12.38 7.50
C LYS A 23 1.10 12.68 8.98
N ASP A 24 1.63 13.82 9.44
CA ASP A 24 1.34 14.36 10.78
C ASP A 24 -0.03 15.05 10.87
N ILE A 25 -0.69 15.23 9.72
CA ILE A 25 -2.02 15.83 9.61
C ILE A 25 -3.04 14.70 9.45
N PRO A 26 -4.17 14.75 10.17
CA PRO A 26 -4.59 15.83 11.01
C PRO A 26 -4.37 15.47 12.48
N LYS A 27 -4.15 16.49 13.32
CA LYS A 27 -3.82 16.28 14.74
C LYS A 27 -4.90 15.51 15.51
N ASN A 28 -6.12 15.43 14.97
CA ASN A 28 -7.27 14.70 15.50
C ASN A 28 -7.33 13.22 15.09
N LEU A 29 -6.60 12.75 14.07
CA LEU A 29 -6.53 11.32 13.76
C LEU A 29 -5.68 10.61 14.84
N LYS A 30 -6.37 10.21 15.90
CA LYS A 30 -5.78 9.62 17.11
C LYS A 30 -5.93 8.11 17.17
N ASP A 31 -6.63 7.50 16.21
CA ASP A 31 -6.82 6.06 16.09
C ASP A 31 -7.06 5.70 14.62
N PHE A 32 -7.20 4.41 14.31
CA PHE A 32 -7.72 3.97 13.03
C PHE A 32 -9.19 4.39 12.89
N PRO A 33 -9.61 4.97 11.75
CA PRO A 33 -11.00 5.36 11.53
C PRO A 33 -11.82 4.11 11.21
N ALA A 34 -12.33 3.46 12.25
CA ALA A 34 -13.13 2.24 12.13
C ALA A 34 -14.45 2.49 11.37
N GLU A 35 -14.94 3.72 11.40
CA GLU A 35 -16.17 4.16 10.73
C GLU A 35 -16.15 4.02 9.21
N MET A 36 -14.98 4.00 8.57
CA MET A 36 -14.90 3.84 7.12
C MET A 36 -14.78 2.38 6.69
N ILE A 37 -14.80 1.41 7.61
CA ILE A 37 -14.59 0.00 7.27
C ILE A 37 -15.93 -0.62 6.88
N ASN A 38 -16.03 -1.06 5.63
CA ASN A 38 -17.12 -1.91 5.18
C ASN A 38 -16.76 -3.39 5.44
N ASP A 39 -17.48 -4.04 6.37
CA ASP A 39 -17.26 -5.44 6.74
C ASP A 39 -17.67 -6.44 5.62
N ASP A 40 -18.42 -6.00 4.61
CA ASP A 40 -18.80 -6.83 3.45
C ASP A 40 -17.68 -6.94 2.39
N ILE A 41 -16.62 -6.12 2.48
CA ILE A 41 -15.41 -6.27 1.68
C ILE A 41 -14.64 -7.52 2.14
N GLU A 42 -14.24 -8.39 1.20
CA GLU A 42 -13.57 -9.66 1.52
C GLU A 42 -12.27 -9.46 2.33
N GLU A 43 -11.46 -8.45 1.99
CA GLU A 43 -10.34 -8.00 2.84
C GLU A 43 -10.17 -6.47 2.80
N PHE A 44 -10.10 -5.84 3.98
CA PHE A 44 -9.79 -4.42 4.14
C PHE A 44 -8.36 -4.28 4.69
N HIS A 45 -7.45 -3.59 3.99
CA HIS A 45 -6.06 -3.46 4.43
C HIS A 45 -5.72 -2.04 4.81
N PHE A 46 -5.32 -1.82 6.06
CA PHE A 46 -4.57 -0.61 6.38
C PHE A 46 -3.09 -0.78 6.02
N ILE A 47 -2.55 0.19 5.30
CA ILE A 47 -1.14 0.32 4.97
C ILE A 47 -0.55 1.37 5.92
N LEU A 48 -0.06 0.91 7.07
CA LEU A 48 0.53 1.75 8.10
C LEU A 48 1.91 2.22 7.63
N GLY A 49 2.01 3.50 7.32
CA GLY A 49 3.20 4.09 6.73
C GLY A 49 3.82 5.18 7.61
N THR A 50 5.13 5.42 7.57
CA THR A 50 6.14 4.68 6.81
C THR A 50 7.34 4.33 7.67
N LEU A 51 7.96 3.18 7.39
CA LEU A 51 9.31 2.88 7.81
C LEU A 51 10.27 3.57 6.85
N ARG A 52 10.97 4.58 7.34
CA ARG A 52 11.95 5.36 6.56
C ARG A 52 13.35 5.00 7.00
N GLU A 53 14.28 4.92 6.05
CA GLU A 53 15.68 4.66 6.37
C GLU A 53 16.43 5.90 6.81
N VAL A 54 17.52 5.70 7.55
CA VAL A 54 18.49 6.74 7.89
C VAL A 54 19.36 7.02 6.66
N TYR A 55 19.47 8.29 6.30
CA TYR A 55 20.34 8.76 5.21
C TYR A 55 21.68 9.29 5.75
N SER A 56 22.76 9.09 5.00
CA SER A 56 24.03 9.79 5.22
C SER A 56 24.00 11.19 4.62
N GLY A 57 24.97 12.04 4.99
CA GLY A 57 25.04 13.43 4.51
C GLY A 57 25.17 13.59 2.99
N ASP A 58 25.55 12.52 2.27
CA ASP A 58 25.56 12.46 0.80
C ASP A 58 24.26 11.91 0.19
N GLY A 59 23.16 11.86 0.95
CA GLY A 59 21.84 11.45 0.46
C GLY A 59 21.74 9.96 0.12
N LYS A 60 22.58 9.12 0.73
CA LYS A 60 22.56 7.66 0.54
C LYS A 60 21.93 6.95 1.73
N GLY A 61 21.07 5.98 1.46
CA GLY A 61 20.37 5.17 2.45
C GLY A 61 21.32 4.20 3.17
N LYS A 62 21.29 4.19 4.50
CA LYS A 62 22.12 3.28 5.31
C LYS A 62 21.49 1.90 5.50
N GLY A 63 20.22 1.73 5.12
CA GLY A 63 19.47 0.49 5.37
C GLY A 63 19.07 0.32 6.83
N GLU A 64 19.11 1.36 7.65
CA GLU A 64 18.62 1.31 9.04
C GLU A 64 17.29 2.05 9.10
N PHE A 65 16.20 1.32 9.35
CA PHE A 65 14.85 1.87 9.32
C PHE A 65 14.36 2.30 10.70
N TYR A 66 13.55 3.36 10.71
CA TYR A 66 12.80 3.82 11.86
C TYR A 66 11.37 4.18 11.45
N ARG A 67 10.47 4.16 12.44
CA ARG A 67 9.07 4.53 12.29
C ARG A 67 8.91 6.04 12.15
N THR A 68 8.09 6.50 11.20
CA THR A 68 7.71 7.92 11.08
C THR A 68 6.32 8.23 11.63
N TRP A 69 5.41 7.26 11.72
CA TRP A 69 4.07 7.49 12.25
C TRP A 69 4.05 7.68 13.77
N ASN A 70 2.99 8.31 14.26
CA ASN A 70 2.75 8.47 15.68
C ASN A 70 2.40 7.11 16.34
N PHE A 71 3.33 6.58 17.13
CA PHE A 71 3.16 5.28 17.80
C PHE A 71 1.97 5.23 18.76
N ASN A 72 1.64 6.34 19.43
CA ASN A 72 0.52 6.37 20.38
C ASN A 72 -0.82 6.35 19.64
N ASN A 73 -0.88 6.94 18.45
CA ASN A 73 -2.09 6.95 17.63
C ASN A 73 -2.31 5.61 16.94
N PHE A 74 -1.26 4.89 16.57
CA PHE A 74 -1.33 3.61 15.85
C PHE A 74 -0.58 2.49 16.59
N SER A 75 -0.84 2.33 17.88
CA SER A 75 -0.13 1.38 18.75
C SER A 75 -0.52 -0.08 18.46
N PRO A 76 0.28 -1.07 18.92
CA PRO A 76 -0.10 -2.49 18.77
C PRO A 76 -1.46 -2.82 19.39
N ALA A 77 -1.81 -2.20 20.52
CA ALA A 77 -3.11 -2.35 21.17
C ALA A 77 -4.26 -1.87 20.29
N LYS A 78 -4.09 -0.75 19.59
CA LYS A 78 -5.10 -0.21 18.67
C LYS A 78 -5.27 -1.07 17.44
N VAL A 79 -4.18 -1.60 16.88
CA VAL A 79 -4.25 -2.58 15.79
C VAL A 79 -4.97 -3.86 16.25
N ALA A 80 -4.64 -4.37 17.44
CA ALA A 80 -5.28 -5.54 18.01
C ALA A 80 -6.80 -5.32 18.22
N LYS A 81 -7.19 -4.17 18.78
CA LYS A 81 -8.60 -3.79 18.93
C LYS A 81 -9.32 -3.68 17.58
N LEU A 82 -8.72 -2.98 16.61
CA LEU A 82 -9.26 -2.85 15.26
C LEU A 82 -9.57 -4.20 14.62
N LYS A 83 -8.61 -5.14 14.63
CA LYS A 83 -8.77 -6.49 14.08
C LYS A 83 -9.71 -7.37 14.92
N LYS A 84 -9.88 -7.05 16.21
CA LYS A 84 -10.88 -7.71 17.06
C LYS A 84 -12.28 -7.31 16.63
N ASP A 85 -12.50 -6.03 16.36
CA ASP A 85 -13.80 -5.47 16.00
C ASP A 85 -14.16 -5.74 14.53
N HIS A 86 -13.18 -5.73 13.63
CA HIS A 86 -13.36 -5.96 12.19
C HIS A 86 -12.51 -7.14 11.69
N LYS A 87 -13.15 -8.28 11.44
CA LYS A 87 -12.46 -9.55 11.13
C LYS A 87 -11.85 -9.60 9.73
N ASN A 88 -12.35 -8.80 8.79
CA ASN A 88 -11.82 -8.66 7.44
C ASN A 88 -10.58 -7.75 7.37
N VAL A 89 -10.21 -7.08 8.48
CA VAL A 89 -9.07 -6.15 8.51
C VAL A 89 -7.74 -6.86 8.60
N LYS A 90 -6.81 -6.40 7.74
CA LYS A 90 -5.38 -6.69 7.81
C LYS A 90 -4.59 -5.38 7.91
N VAL A 91 -3.43 -5.43 8.55
CA VAL A 91 -2.52 -4.28 8.67
C VAL A 91 -1.15 -4.66 8.13
N VAL A 92 -0.68 -3.93 7.13
CA VAL A 92 0.66 -4.07 6.56
C VAL A 92 1.48 -2.81 6.80
N ILE A 93 2.81 -2.93 6.84
CA ILE A 93 3.71 -1.80 7.06
C ILE A 93 4.35 -1.36 5.75
N SER A 94 4.20 -0.08 5.39
CA SER A 94 4.89 0.50 4.24
C SER A 94 6.34 0.84 4.57
N ILE A 95 7.24 0.48 3.66
CA ILE A 95 8.69 0.66 3.74
C ILE A 95 9.12 1.49 2.53
N GLY A 96 9.81 2.59 2.78
CA GLY A 96 10.36 3.39 1.70
C GLY A 96 10.59 4.85 2.07
N GLY A 97 10.34 5.72 1.10
CA GLY A 97 10.59 7.15 1.20
C GLY A 97 9.73 7.92 0.22
N PHE A 98 8.99 8.89 0.74
CA PHE A 98 8.27 9.88 -0.05
C PHE A 98 9.23 11.01 -0.43
N GLY A 99 9.03 11.57 -1.61
CA GLY A 99 9.81 12.72 -2.07
C GLY A 99 11.24 12.38 -2.52
N ALA A 100 11.81 13.29 -3.30
CA ALA A 100 13.13 13.14 -3.91
C ALA A 100 14.28 13.17 -2.89
N GLU A 101 14.02 13.66 -1.68
CA GLU A 101 14.96 13.70 -0.56
C GLU A 101 15.15 12.35 0.13
N ASN A 102 14.25 11.39 -0.10
CA ASN A 102 14.32 10.03 0.44
C ASN A 102 14.39 8.97 -0.67
N PRO A 103 15.37 9.04 -1.60
CA PRO A 103 15.45 8.09 -2.71
C PRO A 103 15.94 6.72 -2.23
N PHE A 104 15.63 5.67 -2.98
CA PHE A 104 16.38 4.42 -2.87
C PHE A 104 17.79 4.61 -3.45
N ASN A 105 18.79 4.62 -2.58
CA ASN A 105 20.19 4.80 -2.97
C ASN A 105 21.14 4.24 -1.89
N PRO A 106 21.30 2.92 -1.79
CA PRO A 106 22.11 2.29 -0.74
C PRO A 106 23.54 2.81 -0.68
N LYS A 107 24.00 3.16 0.52
CA LYS A 107 25.41 3.54 0.78
C LYS A 107 26.36 2.36 0.55
N GLU A 108 25.96 1.19 1.03
CA GLU A 108 26.68 -0.07 0.95
C GLU A 108 25.74 -1.14 0.41
N ILE A 109 25.71 -1.32 -0.91
CA ILE A 109 24.72 -2.17 -1.59
C ILE A 109 24.69 -3.62 -1.08
N GLU A 110 25.86 -4.18 -0.74
CA GLU A 110 26.01 -5.56 -0.29
C GLU A 110 25.48 -5.80 1.14
N SER A 111 25.56 -4.78 2.01
CA SER A 111 25.16 -4.91 3.42
C SER A 111 23.76 -4.36 3.71
N TRP A 112 23.24 -3.52 2.81
CA TRP A 112 21.98 -2.78 2.97
C TRP A 112 20.80 -3.69 3.30
N SER A 113 20.59 -4.77 2.53
CA SER A 113 19.45 -5.68 2.72
C SER A 113 19.46 -6.38 4.08
N THR A 114 20.65 -6.61 4.64
CA THR A 114 20.83 -7.22 5.95
C THR A 114 20.54 -6.24 7.08
N LYS A 115 21.05 -5.00 7.00
CA LYS A 115 20.75 -3.92 7.96
C LYS A 115 19.24 -3.58 7.94
N ALA A 116 18.66 -3.54 6.74
CA ALA A 116 17.25 -3.26 6.52
C ALA A 116 16.39 -4.32 7.19
N LYS A 117 16.66 -5.61 6.90
CA LYS A 117 15.97 -6.71 7.55
C LYS A 117 16.10 -6.67 9.08
N GLN A 118 17.27 -6.33 9.62
CA GLN A 118 17.46 -6.31 11.08
C GLN A 118 16.60 -5.24 11.75
N SER A 119 16.64 -4.01 11.25
CA SER A 119 15.87 -2.88 11.79
C SER A 119 14.36 -3.04 11.60
N ILE A 120 13.91 -3.41 10.39
CA ILE A 120 12.49 -3.64 10.09
C ILE A 120 11.93 -4.80 10.92
N LYS A 121 12.66 -5.92 11.04
CA LYS A 121 12.22 -7.06 11.87
C LYS A 121 12.01 -6.65 13.32
N LYS A 122 12.90 -5.81 13.87
CA LYS A 122 12.75 -5.31 15.24
C LYS A 122 11.44 -4.52 15.39
N LEU A 123 11.16 -3.60 14.47
CA LEU A 123 9.96 -2.76 14.51
C LEU A 123 8.67 -3.57 14.31
N ILE A 124 8.68 -4.59 13.45
CA ILE A 124 7.54 -5.52 13.31
C ILE A 124 7.36 -6.33 14.60
N ASN A 125 8.45 -6.82 15.20
CA ASN A 125 8.38 -7.59 16.44
C ASN A 125 7.80 -6.76 17.61
N GLU A 126 8.07 -5.45 17.69
CA GLU A 126 7.44 -4.57 18.68
C GLU A 126 5.91 -4.61 18.62
N TYR A 127 5.33 -4.81 17.42
CA TYR A 127 3.89 -5.04 17.27
C TYR A 127 3.50 -6.47 17.62
N GLN A 128 4.23 -7.47 17.12
CA GLN A 128 3.89 -8.88 17.31
C GLN A 128 4.08 -9.41 18.75
N GLU A 129 4.88 -8.74 19.57
CA GLU A 129 5.06 -9.12 20.97
C GLU A 129 3.84 -8.76 21.83
N TYR A 130 3.07 -7.74 21.44
CA TYR A 130 1.84 -7.36 22.14
C TYR A 130 0.79 -8.48 22.14
N SER A 131 0.58 -9.17 21.01
CA SER A 131 -0.38 -10.28 20.93
C SER A 131 0.02 -11.53 21.71
N LYS A 132 1.28 -11.59 22.18
CA LYS A 132 1.79 -12.71 22.99
C LYS A 132 1.72 -12.44 24.47
N ASP A 133 1.43 -11.21 24.88
CA ASP A 133 1.28 -10.85 26.27
C ASP A 133 -0.11 -11.28 26.76
N SER A 134 -0.15 -12.42 27.46
CA SER A 134 -1.34 -13.01 28.06
C SER A 134 -1.98 -12.16 29.17
N SER A 135 -1.37 -11.02 29.54
CA SER A 135 -1.96 -10.05 30.47
C SER A 135 -2.83 -8.99 29.78
N SER A 136 -2.81 -8.92 28.44
CA SER A 136 -3.70 -8.03 27.70
C SER A 136 -5.14 -8.57 27.73
N THR A 137 -6.07 -7.79 28.30
CA THR A 137 -7.51 -8.12 28.30
C THR A 137 -8.16 -7.97 26.94
N ASP A 138 -7.43 -7.43 25.97
CA ASP A 138 -7.82 -7.23 24.59
C ASP A 138 -7.36 -8.42 23.73
N GLU A 139 -7.75 -9.65 24.09
CA GLU A 139 -7.47 -10.86 23.30
C GLU A 139 -7.93 -10.66 21.85
N CYS A 140 -6.98 -10.33 20.96
CA CYS A 140 -7.20 -10.38 19.53
C CYS A 140 -7.15 -11.84 19.13
N HIS A 141 -8.22 -12.35 18.50
CA HIS A 141 -8.20 -13.67 17.86
C HIS A 141 -7.36 -13.70 16.57
N CYS A 142 -6.46 -12.73 16.37
CA CYS A 142 -5.61 -12.64 15.19
C CYS A 142 -4.27 -13.33 15.44
N ASP A 143 -3.88 -14.26 14.54
CA ASP A 143 -2.59 -14.96 14.61
C ASP A 143 -1.39 -14.00 14.56
N ASP A 144 -1.56 -12.87 13.86
CA ASP A 144 -0.54 -11.85 13.63
C ASP A 144 -1.15 -10.44 13.73
N ILE A 145 -0.47 -9.50 14.39
CA ILE A 145 -0.89 -8.08 14.44
C ILE A 145 -0.56 -7.38 13.12
N ILE A 146 0.64 -7.61 12.59
CA ILE A 146 1.09 -7.12 11.27
C ILE A 146 1.12 -8.28 10.28
N ASP A 147 0.32 -8.18 9.22
CA ASP A 147 0.06 -9.23 8.23
C ASP A 147 1.04 -9.22 7.05
N GLY A 148 1.83 -8.15 6.92
CA GLY A 148 2.66 -7.97 5.74
C GLY A 148 3.47 -6.68 5.67
N ILE A 149 4.05 -6.47 4.51
CA ILE A 149 4.83 -5.28 4.17
C ILE A 149 4.41 -4.73 2.81
N ASP A 150 4.66 -3.45 2.61
CA ASP A 150 4.49 -2.73 1.36
C ASP A 150 5.80 -2.01 0.99
N ILE A 151 6.19 -2.01 -0.29
CA ILE A 151 7.40 -1.31 -0.77
C ILE A 151 7.02 -0.06 -1.55
N ASN A 152 7.31 1.11 -0.99
CA ASN A 152 6.85 2.42 -1.47
C ASN A 152 7.99 3.45 -1.48
N TYR A 153 8.97 3.25 -2.36
CA TYR A 153 9.94 4.28 -2.74
C TYR A 153 9.38 5.04 -3.94
N GLU A 154 9.42 6.38 -3.92
CA GLU A 154 8.96 7.20 -5.05
C GLU A 154 10.10 7.64 -5.97
N TYR A 155 11.33 7.66 -5.46
CA TYR A 155 12.54 8.02 -6.19
C TYR A 155 13.62 6.96 -5.98
N SER A 156 14.50 6.80 -6.97
CA SER A 156 15.63 5.86 -6.92
C SER A 156 16.78 6.41 -7.73
N ASN A 157 17.98 6.41 -7.14
CA ASN A 157 19.22 6.74 -7.85
C ASN A 157 19.97 5.48 -8.30
N CYS A 158 19.42 4.30 -8.01
CA CYS A 158 19.89 3.04 -8.56
C CYS A 158 19.21 2.74 -9.90
N ASN A 159 19.90 1.99 -10.76
CA ASN A 159 19.27 1.42 -11.95
C ASN A 159 18.23 0.33 -11.55
N PRO A 160 17.35 -0.08 -12.48
CA PRO A 160 16.34 -1.11 -12.21
C PRO A 160 16.90 -2.44 -11.68
N ASP A 161 18.10 -2.85 -12.13
CA ASP A 161 18.75 -4.08 -11.68
C ASP A 161 19.16 -4.04 -10.21
N GLY A 162 19.82 -2.95 -9.80
CA GLY A 162 20.24 -2.74 -8.42
C GLY A 162 19.04 -2.63 -7.48
N PHE A 163 18.01 -1.88 -7.88
CA PHE A 163 16.76 -1.77 -7.13
C PHE A 163 16.08 -3.14 -6.95
N SER A 164 15.84 -3.85 -8.05
CA SER A 164 15.18 -5.16 -8.04
C SER A 164 15.95 -6.18 -7.18
N SER A 165 17.28 -6.22 -7.31
CA SER A 165 18.12 -7.16 -6.57
C SER A 165 18.08 -6.89 -5.07
N CYS A 166 18.29 -5.63 -4.65
CA CYS A 166 18.34 -5.26 -3.24
C CYS A 166 16.98 -5.39 -2.53
N ILE A 167 15.92 -4.87 -3.15
CA ILE A 167 14.57 -4.94 -2.58
C ILE A 167 14.05 -6.38 -2.59
N GLY A 168 14.27 -7.13 -3.67
CA GLY A 168 13.89 -8.54 -3.73
C GLY A 168 14.60 -9.38 -2.66
N GLU A 169 15.90 -9.12 -2.42
CA GLU A 169 16.63 -9.76 -1.33
C GLU A 169 16.06 -9.39 0.05
N LEU A 170 15.73 -8.12 0.28
CA LEU A 170 15.08 -7.67 1.50
C LEU A 170 13.75 -8.41 1.75
N ILE A 171 12.86 -8.46 0.75
CA ILE A 171 11.56 -9.14 0.86
C ILE A 171 11.77 -10.62 1.24
N ARG A 172 12.65 -11.34 0.53
CA ARG A 172 12.97 -12.74 0.85
C ARG A 172 13.51 -12.92 2.26
N LYS A 173 14.43 -12.05 2.71
CA LYS A 173 14.98 -12.13 4.07
C LYS A 173 13.91 -11.86 5.12
N LEU A 174 13.01 -10.90 4.89
CA LEU A 174 11.91 -10.58 5.79
C LEU A 174 10.94 -11.76 5.91
N LYS A 175 10.42 -12.28 4.79
CA LYS A 175 9.53 -13.46 4.77
C LYS A 175 10.16 -14.69 5.42
N LYS A 176 11.45 -14.95 5.18
CA LYS A 176 12.17 -16.07 5.83
C LYS A 176 12.29 -15.87 7.35
N SER A 177 12.32 -14.63 7.83
CA SER A 177 12.62 -14.30 9.22
C SER A 177 11.40 -14.06 10.11
N SER A 178 10.21 -13.89 9.53
CA SER A 178 8.93 -13.77 10.22
C SER A 178 7.82 -14.48 9.46
N LYS A 179 7.11 -15.37 10.15
CA LYS A 179 5.92 -16.06 9.60
C LYS A 179 4.73 -15.11 9.40
N SER A 180 4.75 -13.95 10.07
CA SER A 180 3.68 -12.95 10.01
C SER A 180 3.64 -12.20 8.68
N ILE A 181 4.75 -12.15 7.93
CA ILE A 181 4.86 -11.40 6.67
C ILE A 181 4.32 -12.27 5.53
N LYS A 182 3.00 -12.42 5.54
CA LYS A 182 2.25 -13.23 4.56
C LYS A 182 1.99 -12.40 3.30
N LEU A 183 1.58 -11.15 3.48
CA LEU A 183 1.29 -10.20 2.40
C LEU A 183 2.51 -9.35 2.05
N VAL A 184 2.76 -9.19 0.75
CA VAL A 184 3.77 -8.28 0.20
C VAL A 184 3.14 -7.50 -0.93
N SER A 185 3.20 -6.18 -0.87
CA SER A 185 2.83 -5.30 -1.98
C SER A 185 3.98 -4.42 -2.44
N ILE A 186 3.84 -3.88 -3.64
CA ILE A 186 4.72 -2.87 -4.21
C ILE A 186 3.86 -1.70 -4.73
N ALA A 187 4.34 -0.46 -4.58
CA ALA A 187 3.58 0.74 -4.91
C ALA A 187 4.25 1.59 -6.02
N PRO A 188 4.23 1.12 -7.29
CA PRO A 188 4.89 1.82 -8.39
C PRO A 188 4.27 3.17 -8.76
N THR A 189 5.14 4.11 -9.13
CA THR A 189 4.83 5.35 -9.86
C THR A 189 5.16 5.20 -11.35
N GLU A 190 4.77 6.14 -12.21
CA GLU A 190 5.28 6.17 -13.60
C GLU A 190 6.81 6.29 -13.63
N LEU A 191 7.37 7.15 -12.77
CA LEU A 191 8.80 7.44 -12.69
C LEU A 191 9.63 6.18 -12.41
N LEU A 192 9.19 5.36 -11.46
CA LEU A 192 9.87 4.12 -11.08
C LEU A 192 9.27 2.86 -11.69
N LYS A 193 8.40 2.99 -12.69
CA LYS A 193 7.80 1.85 -13.39
C LYS A 193 8.86 0.84 -13.86
N PRO A 194 9.98 1.22 -14.51
CA PRO A 194 11.00 0.26 -14.92
C PRO A 194 11.62 -0.53 -13.76
N HIS A 195 11.81 0.11 -12.61
CA HIS A 195 12.38 -0.50 -11.40
C HIS A 195 11.43 -1.51 -10.77
N TYR A 196 10.18 -1.10 -10.56
CA TYR A 196 9.16 -1.95 -9.96
C TYR A 196 8.69 -3.07 -10.87
N HIS A 197 8.63 -2.83 -12.19
CA HIS A 197 8.37 -3.88 -13.17
C HIS A 197 9.43 -4.98 -13.11
N LYS A 198 10.72 -4.59 -13.07
CA LYS A 198 11.83 -5.54 -12.93
C LYS A 198 11.80 -6.27 -11.59
N LEU A 199 11.48 -5.57 -10.50
CA LEU A 199 11.28 -6.17 -9.17
C LEU A 199 10.17 -7.21 -9.20
N TYR A 200 9.01 -6.86 -9.76
CA TYR A 200 7.86 -7.75 -9.84
C TYR A 200 8.21 -9.04 -10.57
N TRP A 201 8.71 -8.97 -11.81
CA TRP A 201 8.97 -10.17 -12.59
C TRP A 201 10.05 -11.08 -11.99
N ALA A 202 11.05 -10.51 -11.32
CA ALA A 202 12.07 -11.27 -10.62
C ALA A 202 11.60 -11.92 -9.31
N ASN A 203 10.44 -11.51 -8.78
CA ASN A 203 9.95 -11.89 -7.44
C ASN A 203 8.43 -12.13 -7.41
N LYS A 204 7.82 -12.47 -8.55
CA LYS A 204 6.35 -12.51 -8.72
C LYS A 204 5.66 -13.53 -7.81
N ASP A 205 6.39 -14.56 -7.39
CA ASP A 205 5.95 -15.62 -6.49
C ASP A 205 5.82 -15.17 -5.03
N ILE A 206 6.47 -14.06 -4.66
CA ILE A 206 6.48 -13.54 -3.29
C ILE A 206 5.81 -12.17 -3.16
N ILE A 207 5.32 -11.59 -4.27
CA ILE A 207 4.59 -10.30 -4.31
C ILE A 207 3.12 -10.60 -4.59
N ASN A 208 2.25 -10.17 -3.68
CA ASN A 208 0.82 -10.46 -3.72
C ASN A 208 0.01 -9.38 -4.45
N TRP A 209 0.41 -8.10 -4.32
CA TRP A 209 -0.37 -6.97 -4.82
C TRP A 209 0.54 -5.90 -5.45
N VAL A 210 0.02 -5.21 -6.47
CA VAL A 210 0.66 -4.07 -7.11
C VAL A 210 -0.25 -2.85 -6.95
N ASP A 211 0.11 -1.95 -6.04
CA ASP A 211 -0.63 -0.74 -5.71
C ASP A 211 -0.18 0.39 -6.65
N TYR A 212 -0.65 0.36 -7.89
CA TYR A 212 -0.19 1.31 -8.89
C TYR A 212 -0.80 2.70 -8.67
N LYS A 213 0.04 3.73 -8.55
CA LYS A 213 -0.39 5.10 -8.23
C LYS A 213 -0.96 5.83 -9.46
N PHE A 214 -2.22 5.56 -9.79
CA PHE A 214 -2.91 6.21 -10.93
C PHE A 214 -3.04 7.73 -10.76
N TYR A 215 -3.09 8.22 -9.52
CA TYR A 215 -3.06 9.67 -9.23
C TYR A 215 -1.76 10.39 -9.65
N ASN A 216 -0.70 9.67 -10.05
CA ASN A 216 0.50 10.26 -10.68
C ASN A 216 0.45 10.25 -12.21
N GLN A 217 -0.67 9.88 -12.81
CA GLN A 217 -0.85 9.75 -14.26
C GLN A 217 -1.70 10.89 -14.81
N THR A 218 -1.57 11.13 -16.11
CA THR A 218 -2.45 12.05 -16.83
C THR A 218 -3.57 11.27 -17.49
N VAL A 219 -4.71 11.20 -16.80
CA VAL A 219 -5.91 10.47 -17.22
C VAL A 219 -7.11 11.38 -17.06
N SER A 220 -7.80 11.67 -18.17
CA SER A 220 -8.87 12.67 -18.24
C SER A 220 -10.27 12.09 -18.45
N SER A 221 -10.37 10.78 -18.73
CA SER A 221 -11.64 10.08 -18.93
C SER A 221 -11.62 8.64 -18.38
N ALA A 222 -12.80 8.09 -18.13
CA ALA A 222 -12.94 6.70 -17.67
C ALA A 222 -12.36 5.70 -18.68
N ASP A 223 -12.51 5.95 -19.98
CA ASP A 223 -11.94 5.12 -21.03
C ASP A 223 -10.41 5.15 -21.03
N GLU A 224 -9.80 6.33 -20.80
CA GLU A 224 -8.35 6.45 -20.63
C GLU A 224 -7.85 5.69 -19.41
N LEU A 225 -8.59 5.70 -18.30
CA LEU A 225 -8.27 4.91 -17.11
C LEU A 225 -8.29 3.42 -17.42
N VAL A 226 -9.36 2.93 -18.05
CA VAL A 226 -9.51 1.52 -18.44
C VAL A 226 -8.40 1.09 -19.41
N ASN A 227 -8.05 1.95 -20.38
CA ASN A 227 -6.97 1.68 -21.33
C ASN A 227 -5.61 1.60 -20.63
N LEU A 228 -5.34 2.51 -19.69
CA LEU A 228 -4.12 2.49 -18.89
C LEU A 228 -4.06 1.23 -18.02
N TYR A 229 -5.16 0.86 -17.35
CA TYR A 229 -5.25 -0.35 -16.54
C TYR A 229 -4.94 -1.60 -17.37
N ASN A 230 -5.57 -1.76 -18.54
CA ASN A 230 -5.33 -2.91 -19.42
C ASN A 230 -3.88 -2.95 -19.93
N LYS A 231 -3.27 -1.79 -20.22
CA LYS A 231 -1.85 -1.71 -20.58
C LYS A 231 -0.96 -2.21 -19.44
N LEU A 232 -1.19 -1.71 -18.22
CA LEU A 232 -0.42 -2.11 -17.04
C LEU A 232 -0.61 -3.59 -16.71
N LEU A 233 -1.83 -4.11 -16.83
CA LEU A 233 -2.13 -5.52 -16.64
C LEU A 233 -1.35 -6.41 -17.64
N ASN A 234 -1.20 -5.97 -18.89
CA ASN A 234 -0.34 -6.67 -19.85
C ASN A 234 1.16 -6.58 -19.50
N GLU A 235 1.62 -5.45 -18.95
CA GLU A 235 3.01 -5.27 -18.54
C GLU A 235 3.38 -6.12 -17.31
N TYR A 236 2.50 -6.19 -16.31
CA TYR A 236 2.69 -6.97 -15.08
C TYR A 236 2.18 -8.43 -15.21
N GLY A 237 1.46 -8.77 -16.28
CA GLY A 237 0.88 -10.09 -16.49
C GLY A 237 -0.53 -10.21 -15.92
N THR A 238 -1.37 -11.04 -16.55
CA THR A 238 -2.83 -11.09 -16.30
C THR A 238 -3.22 -11.74 -14.97
N ASP A 239 -2.30 -12.46 -14.34
CA ASP A 239 -2.52 -13.13 -13.05
C ASP A 239 -2.17 -12.23 -11.85
N VAL A 240 -1.65 -11.02 -12.11
CA VAL A 240 -1.29 -10.07 -11.06
C VAL A 240 -2.56 -9.45 -10.46
N LYS A 241 -2.50 -9.18 -9.16
CA LYS A 241 -3.51 -8.38 -8.48
C LYS A 241 -3.09 -6.91 -8.49
N LEU A 242 -3.30 -6.26 -9.62
CA LEU A 242 -3.01 -4.84 -9.82
C LEU A 242 -4.20 -3.99 -9.34
N LEU A 243 -3.92 -3.07 -8.42
CA LEU A 243 -4.91 -2.20 -7.81
C LEU A 243 -4.66 -0.77 -8.30
N PRO A 244 -5.64 -0.11 -8.96
CA PRO A 244 -5.55 1.30 -9.27
C PRO A 244 -5.71 2.12 -7.99
N GLY A 245 -4.83 3.10 -7.81
CA GLY A 245 -4.83 4.00 -6.66
C GLY A 245 -5.43 5.37 -6.96
N VAL A 246 -6.20 5.92 -6.03
CA VAL A 246 -6.62 7.34 -6.04
C VAL A 246 -5.99 8.08 -4.87
N SER A 247 -5.82 9.40 -5.03
CA SER A 247 -5.33 10.26 -3.97
C SER A 247 -6.38 11.27 -3.52
N THR A 248 -6.36 11.55 -2.23
CA THR A 248 -7.21 12.46 -1.48
C THR A 248 -6.40 13.62 -0.91
N ASP A 249 -5.09 13.59 -1.14
CA ASP A 249 -4.11 14.59 -0.77
C ASP A 249 -4.40 15.89 -1.53
N PRO A 250 -4.72 17.01 -0.86
CA PRO A 250 -5.02 18.28 -1.52
C PRO A 250 -3.82 18.84 -2.31
N ASP A 251 -2.59 18.43 -1.94
CA ASP A 251 -1.36 18.86 -2.62
C ASP A 251 -1.00 17.92 -3.79
N SER A 252 -1.78 16.85 -4.01
CA SER A 252 -1.56 15.98 -5.15
C SER A 252 -1.94 16.69 -6.45
N ASN A 253 -0.95 16.93 -7.30
CA ASN A 253 -1.14 17.44 -8.66
C ASN A 253 -1.68 16.33 -9.57
N THR A 254 -2.87 15.81 -9.26
CA THR A 254 -3.52 14.79 -10.07
C THR A 254 -4.22 15.46 -11.25
N ASN A 255 -4.02 14.92 -12.44
CA ASN A 255 -4.78 15.32 -13.63
C ASN A 255 -6.09 14.55 -13.77
N MET A 256 -6.41 13.68 -12.80
CA MET A 256 -7.54 12.76 -12.83
C MET A 256 -8.54 13.12 -11.73
N THR A 257 -9.78 13.40 -12.11
CA THR A 257 -10.83 13.70 -11.14
C THR A 257 -11.33 12.43 -10.45
N ARG A 258 -11.93 12.57 -9.26
CA ARG A 258 -12.57 11.44 -8.55
C ARG A 258 -13.68 10.79 -9.38
N ASP A 259 -14.48 11.58 -10.10
CA ASP A 259 -15.54 11.09 -10.97
C ASP A 259 -14.99 10.21 -12.11
N VAL A 260 -13.86 10.62 -12.72
CA VAL A 260 -13.15 9.81 -13.73
C VAL A 260 -12.67 8.49 -13.12
N PHE A 261 -12.10 8.55 -11.91
CA PHE A 261 -11.62 7.36 -11.22
C PHE A 261 -12.76 6.36 -10.91
N ILE A 262 -13.86 6.85 -10.32
CA ILE A 262 -15.04 6.04 -9.96
C ILE A 262 -15.64 5.40 -11.21
N LYS A 263 -15.89 6.17 -12.27
CA LYS A 263 -16.45 5.65 -13.54
C LYS A 263 -15.53 4.62 -14.20
N GLY A 264 -14.21 4.84 -14.16
CA GLY A 264 -13.23 3.89 -14.67
C GLY A 264 -13.23 2.58 -13.89
N CYS A 265 -13.22 2.65 -12.55
CA CYS A 265 -13.29 1.47 -11.69
C CYS A 265 -14.60 0.69 -11.90
N LYS A 266 -15.74 1.38 -11.98
CA LYS A 266 -17.02 0.77 -12.31
C LYS A 266 -16.96 0.00 -13.63
N SER A 267 -16.38 0.62 -14.67
CA SER A 267 -16.20 -0.02 -15.98
C SER A 267 -15.29 -1.26 -15.94
N LEU A 268 -14.32 -1.32 -15.02
CA LEU A 268 -13.47 -2.49 -14.81
C LEU A 268 -14.16 -3.61 -14.02
N LEU A 269 -15.02 -3.25 -13.06
CA LEU A 269 -15.82 -4.20 -12.28
C LEU A 269 -16.90 -4.88 -13.12
N GLU A 270 -17.62 -4.11 -13.96
CA GLU A 270 -18.60 -4.65 -14.92
C GLU A 270 -17.98 -5.65 -15.92
N ARG A 271 -16.65 -5.67 -16.02
CA ARG A 271 -15.86 -6.58 -16.88
C ARG A 271 -15.12 -7.66 -16.09
N GLU A 272 -15.42 -7.82 -14.79
CA GLU A 272 -14.76 -8.79 -13.91
C GLU A 272 -13.22 -8.70 -14.02
N SER A 273 -12.67 -7.49 -14.00
CA SER A 273 -11.24 -7.25 -14.24
C SER A 273 -10.52 -6.56 -13.08
N LEU A 274 -11.26 -6.10 -12.06
CA LEU A 274 -10.73 -5.29 -10.97
C LEU A 274 -10.64 -6.08 -9.65
N PRO A 275 -9.43 -6.42 -9.16
CA PRO A 275 -9.25 -7.18 -7.92
C PRO A 275 -9.26 -6.31 -6.66
N GLY A 276 -9.56 -5.02 -6.79
CA GLY A 276 -9.65 -4.09 -5.67
C GLY A 276 -9.11 -2.70 -6.00
N ILE A 277 -9.06 -1.84 -4.98
CA ILE A 277 -8.65 -0.43 -5.08
C ILE A 277 -7.78 -0.09 -3.86
N PHE A 278 -6.92 0.94 -3.99
CA PHE A 278 -6.35 1.57 -2.80
C PHE A 278 -6.45 3.09 -2.82
N VAL A 279 -6.37 3.70 -1.65
CA VAL A 279 -6.47 5.15 -1.46
C VAL A 279 -5.25 5.69 -0.71
N TRP A 280 -4.76 6.83 -1.17
CA TRP A 280 -3.77 7.67 -0.51
C TRP A 280 -4.42 9.01 -0.14
N ASN A 281 -4.84 9.27 1.09
CA ASN A 281 -4.69 8.50 2.32
C ASN A 281 -5.73 8.96 3.37
N ALA A 282 -5.91 8.20 4.45
CA ALA A 282 -6.86 8.51 5.52
C ALA A 282 -6.50 9.79 6.30
N ASN A 283 -5.22 10.16 6.32
CA ASN A 283 -4.74 11.35 7.00
C ASN A 283 -5.33 12.64 6.38
N ASP A 284 -5.37 12.75 5.06
CA ASP A 284 -5.89 13.95 4.41
C ASP A 284 -7.41 14.09 4.56
N PHE A 285 -8.15 12.98 4.66
CA PHE A 285 -9.60 13.01 4.80
C PHE A 285 -10.13 13.22 6.22
N ALA A 286 -9.32 12.99 7.25
CA ALA A 286 -9.70 13.31 8.62
C ALA A 286 -9.83 14.84 8.87
N MET A 287 -9.51 15.68 7.87
CA MET A 287 -9.89 17.09 7.76
C MET A 287 -10.61 17.32 6.42
N PRO A 288 -11.95 17.21 6.38
CA PRO A 288 -12.70 17.33 5.14
C PRO A 288 -12.48 18.70 4.47
N SER A 289 -12.31 18.70 3.15
CA SER A 289 -12.30 19.94 2.35
C SER A 289 -13.70 20.57 2.32
N ASN A 290 -13.84 21.82 1.88
CA ASN A 290 -15.16 22.43 1.71
C ASN A 290 -16.07 21.70 0.70
N GLU A 291 -15.51 20.81 -0.13
CA GLU A 291 -16.26 20.04 -1.13
C GLU A 291 -16.87 18.75 -0.55
N ASP A 292 -16.29 18.18 0.51
CA ASP A 292 -16.83 17.01 1.22
C ASP A 292 -17.08 17.35 2.68
N ASN A 293 -18.33 17.54 3.09
CA ASN A 293 -18.62 17.79 4.52
C ASN A 293 -18.59 16.52 5.38
N THR A 294 -18.38 15.36 4.76
CA THR A 294 -18.38 14.05 5.40
C THR A 294 -16.98 13.44 5.31
N PRO A 295 -16.29 13.16 6.43
CA PRO A 295 -15.03 12.42 6.43
C PRO A 295 -15.17 11.07 5.71
N TYR A 296 -14.16 10.69 4.94
CA TYR A 296 -14.06 9.39 4.26
C TYR A 296 -15.18 9.06 3.25
N PHE A 297 -15.87 10.07 2.71
CA PHE A 297 -16.97 9.88 1.76
C PHE A 297 -16.53 9.17 0.47
N LEU A 298 -15.31 9.44 -0.02
CA LEU A 298 -14.82 8.75 -1.22
C LEU A 298 -14.59 7.26 -0.94
N GLU A 299 -14.04 6.93 0.23
CA GLU A 299 -13.78 5.57 0.69
C GLU A 299 -15.10 4.79 0.83
N GLU A 300 -16.16 5.40 1.36
CA GLU A 300 -17.50 4.82 1.40
C GLU A 300 -18.00 4.50 -0.02
N VAL A 301 -17.99 5.50 -0.93
CA VAL A 301 -18.42 5.33 -2.33
C VAL A 301 -17.63 4.23 -3.06
N LEU A 302 -16.32 4.14 -2.82
CA LEU A 302 -15.47 3.14 -3.45
C LEU A 302 -15.69 1.74 -2.87
N GLN A 303 -15.98 1.60 -1.58
CA GLN A 303 -16.30 0.32 -0.98
C GLN A 303 -17.67 -0.19 -1.43
N ASP A 304 -18.69 0.68 -1.45
CA ASP A 304 -20.02 0.36 -1.98
C ASP A 304 -19.91 -0.14 -3.43
N LEU A 305 -19.11 0.55 -4.25
CA LEU A 305 -18.83 0.13 -5.63
C LEU A 305 -18.23 -1.29 -5.72
N LEU A 306 -17.39 -1.68 -4.76
CA LEU A 306 -16.75 -3.01 -4.74
C LEU A 306 -17.68 -4.10 -4.19
N THR A 307 -18.68 -3.76 -3.37
CA THR A 307 -19.63 -4.71 -2.77
C THR A 307 -20.96 -4.85 -3.52
N ASP A 308 -21.35 -3.87 -4.33
CA ASP A 308 -22.64 -3.81 -5.05
C ASP A 308 -22.78 -4.76 -6.26
N ASN A 309 -21.94 -5.81 -6.37
CA ASN A 309 -21.92 -6.73 -7.53
C ASN A 309 -22.51 -8.12 -7.24
#